data_AF-A0ABD1N0E6-F1
#
_entry.id   AF-A0ABD1N0E6-F1
#
_cell.length_a   1.000
_cell.length_b   1.000
_cell.length_c   1.000
_cell.angle_alpha   90.00
_cell.angle_beta   90.00
_cell.angle_gamma   90.00
#
_symmetry.space_group_name_H-M   'P 1'
#
loop_
_entity.id
_entity.type
_entity.pdbx_description
1 polymer ?
#
loop_
_entity_poly.entity_id
_entity_poly.type
_entity_poly.pdbx_seq_one_letter_code
_entity_poly.pdbx_strand_id
1 'polypeptide(L)'
;MAICRLKSLLSLYKCNFSSIRSFSSTQAPPHHLQNVGFIGLGNMGSRMANNLIKAGFRLTIHDLYSDVLEMFSQMGVPTKKTPYEVSEASDVVITMLPSSSHVIDVYTGPNGLLHGGKPVRPWLLLDSSTIDPETSRNLSATVSNYILKEKKGDWEKPFKLDAPVSGSVTAAEAGTLSFMVGGSEEAFIAAKPLLFSMGKSAIYCGAAGSGSAAKICNNLALAVSMLGISEALALGQSLGVPASTLTNIFNCSSARCWSSDVYNPVPGLMEGVPSSKDYNGGFASKLMAKDLNLAVESAKLAGCKYPLTSQAQKIYTELCREGYEGKDFSCAFRHYYSGMDEPLDKYGFDDDDCDGNYYKYYSADANVTLAEKLKFSLNNNVMDDLKLDNDKYKVPANLLKKEDALHEEQEDFATDVICRCKKYAQEYEVKDEDKEVVFVQ
;
A
#
# COMPACT_ATOMS: atom_id res chain seq x y z
N MET A 1 -25.32 -55.03 41.71
CA MET A 1 -24.57 -55.05 40.44
C MET A 1 -23.10 -55.24 40.76
N ALA A 2 -22.44 -56.10 40.00
CA ALA A 2 -21.26 -56.84 40.40
C ALA A 2 -19.94 -56.22 39.88
N ILE A 3 -18.82 -56.71 40.46
CA ILE A 3 -17.44 -56.78 39.93
C ILE A 3 -16.60 -55.48 40.04
N CYS A 4 -15.60 -55.37 40.92
CA CYS A 4 -14.24 -55.95 40.99
C CYS A 4 -13.16 -55.30 40.08
N ARG A 5 -12.06 -54.87 40.74
CA ARG A 5 -10.63 -54.81 40.34
C ARG A 5 -10.04 -53.60 39.58
N LEU A 6 -9.31 -52.78 40.35
CA LEU A 6 -7.84 -52.60 40.34
C LEU A 6 -7.06 -52.90 39.04
N LYS A 7 -6.34 -51.90 38.49
CA LYS A 7 -4.86 -51.85 38.30
C LYS A 7 -4.38 -50.89 37.18
N SER A 8 -3.35 -50.08 37.52
CA SER A 8 -2.17 -49.74 36.67
C SER A 8 -2.37 -48.65 35.59
N LEU A 9 -1.58 -47.57 35.43
CA LEU A 9 -0.15 -47.32 35.65
C LEU A 9 0.13 -45.84 36.01
N LEU A 10 1.18 -45.65 36.82
CA LEU A 10 1.96 -44.43 36.94
C LEU A 10 2.67 -44.08 35.61
N SER A 11 2.63 -42.82 35.19
CA SER A 11 3.83 -42.13 34.69
C SER A 11 3.59 -40.63 34.66
N LEU A 12 4.40 -39.92 35.46
CA LEU A 12 4.68 -38.50 35.36
C LEU A 12 4.98 -38.10 33.91
N TYR A 13 4.36 -37.02 33.43
CA TYR A 13 4.98 -36.17 32.42
C TYR A 13 4.87 -34.71 32.87
N LYS A 14 5.88 -34.31 33.65
CA LYS A 14 6.43 -32.96 33.57
C LYS A 14 6.99 -32.82 32.15
N CYS A 15 6.26 -32.17 31.25
CA CYS A 15 6.89 -31.64 30.04
C CYS A 15 7.66 -30.39 30.45
N ASN A 16 8.96 -30.60 30.68
CA ASN A 16 9.93 -29.53 30.73
C ASN A 16 9.82 -28.68 29.47
N PHE A 17 9.70 -27.36 29.65
CA PHE A 17 10.08 -26.38 28.65
C PHE A 17 11.55 -26.61 28.27
N SER A 18 11.78 -27.44 27.26
CA SER A 18 13.07 -27.55 26.62
C SER A 18 13.25 -26.31 25.75
N SER A 19 14.09 -25.39 26.25
CA SER A 19 14.95 -24.47 25.51
C SER A 19 14.74 -24.53 24.00
N ILE A 20 14.05 -23.52 23.46
CA ILE A 20 14.12 -23.18 22.04
C ILE A 20 15.59 -22.83 21.79
N ARG A 21 16.36 -23.80 21.30
CA ARG A 21 17.65 -23.52 20.69
C ARG A 21 17.35 -22.75 19.42
N SER A 22 17.61 -21.44 19.45
CA SER A 22 17.78 -20.67 18.23
C SER A 22 18.95 -21.29 17.46
N PHE A 23 18.67 -22.05 16.41
CA PHE A 23 19.67 -22.32 15.40
C PHE A 23 19.87 -21.04 14.60
N SER A 24 20.72 -20.14 15.12
CA SER A 24 21.49 -19.27 14.27
C SER A 24 22.62 -20.11 13.70
N SER A 25 22.31 -20.85 12.64
CA SER A 25 23.31 -21.22 11.67
C SER A 25 22.96 -20.46 10.41
N THR A 26 23.83 -19.55 10.00
CA THR A 26 23.90 -19.12 8.61
C THR A 26 24.21 -20.37 7.78
N GLN A 27 23.18 -21.16 7.45
CA GLN A 27 23.32 -22.25 6.50
C GLN A 27 23.76 -21.61 5.19
N ALA A 28 24.91 -22.04 4.69
CA ALA A 28 25.38 -21.59 3.39
C ALA A 28 24.28 -21.84 2.34
N PRO A 29 24.12 -20.96 1.35
CA PRO A 29 23.13 -21.14 0.30
C PRO A 29 23.23 -22.53 -0.33
N PRO A 30 22.10 -23.18 -0.69
CA PRO A 30 22.13 -24.44 -1.42
C PRO A 30 23.04 -24.34 -2.63
N HIS A 31 23.87 -25.37 -2.87
CA HIS A 31 24.93 -25.30 -3.90
C HIS A 31 24.39 -24.95 -5.30
N HIS A 32 23.18 -25.39 -5.65
CA HIS A 32 22.53 -25.09 -6.92
C HIS A 32 21.99 -23.66 -7.04
N LEU A 33 21.96 -22.90 -5.94
CA LEU A 33 21.58 -21.49 -5.89
C LEU A 33 22.78 -20.56 -5.66
N GLN A 34 23.99 -21.09 -5.47
CA GLN A 34 25.08 -20.30 -4.89
C GLN A 34 25.59 -19.18 -5.81
N ASN A 35 25.59 -19.41 -7.13
CA ASN A 35 25.99 -18.40 -8.12
C ASN A 35 24.76 -17.74 -8.73
N VAL A 36 24.53 -16.48 -8.40
CA VAL A 36 23.33 -15.73 -8.81
C VAL A 36 23.72 -14.56 -9.71
N GLY A 37 23.18 -14.56 -10.91
CA GLY A 37 23.20 -13.42 -11.80
C GLY A 37 22.14 -12.41 -11.37
N PHE A 38 22.46 -11.12 -11.38
CA PHE A 38 21.46 -10.07 -11.14
C PHE A 38 21.52 -9.06 -12.28
N ILE A 39 20.38 -8.76 -12.91
CA ILE A 39 20.30 -7.80 -14.01
C ILE A 39 19.24 -6.73 -13.70
N GLY A 40 19.67 -5.47 -13.73
CA GLY A 40 18.84 -4.32 -13.38
C GLY A 40 19.01 -3.93 -11.91
N LEU A 41 19.77 -2.88 -11.66
CA LEU A 41 20.21 -2.43 -10.34
C LEU A 41 19.67 -1.03 -9.99
N GLY A 42 18.46 -0.71 -10.45
CA GLY A 42 17.77 0.51 -10.07
C GLY A 42 17.37 0.57 -8.59
N ASN A 43 16.36 1.37 -8.27
CA ASN A 43 15.92 1.60 -6.89
C ASN A 43 15.56 0.31 -6.12
N MET A 44 15.01 -0.71 -6.79
CA MET A 44 14.70 -1.99 -6.15
C MET A 44 15.88 -2.97 -6.25
N GLY A 45 16.38 -3.17 -7.47
CA GLY A 45 17.38 -4.21 -7.77
C GLY A 45 18.67 -4.09 -6.97
N SER A 46 19.18 -2.88 -6.76
CA SER A 46 20.39 -2.64 -5.96
C SER A 46 20.26 -3.14 -4.51
N ARG A 47 19.12 -2.86 -3.85
CA ARG A 47 18.88 -3.31 -2.47
C ARG A 47 18.64 -4.82 -2.39
N MET A 48 17.91 -5.36 -3.36
CA MET A 48 17.70 -6.81 -3.47
C MET A 48 19.03 -7.55 -3.64
N ALA A 49 19.90 -7.08 -4.54
CA ALA A 49 21.24 -7.61 -4.74
C ALA A 49 22.08 -7.55 -3.46
N ASN A 50 22.07 -6.41 -2.75
CA ASN A 50 22.79 -6.27 -1.48
C ASN A 50 22.32 -7.26 -0.41
N ASN A 51 21.03 -7.59 -0.34
CA ASN A 51 20.54 -8.59 0.60
C ASN A 51 21.02 -10.00 0.24
N LEU A 52 21.13 -10.34 -1.04
CA LEU A 52 21.72 -11.60 -1.48
C LEU A 52 23.22 -11.69 -1.11
N ILE A 53 23.96 -10.60 -1.25
CA ILE A 53 25.37 -10.53 -0.81
C ILE A 53 25.46 -10.78 0.70
N LYS A 54 24.63 -10.10 1.51
CA LYS A 54 24.58 -10.29 2.97
C LYS A 54 24.21 -11.72 3.36
N ALA A 55 23.35 -12.38 2.58
CA ALA A 55 22.96 -13.77 2.79
C ALA A 55 24.01 -14.80 2.28
N GLY A 56 25.13 -14.35 1.72
CA GLY A 56 26.25 -15.21 1.31
C GLY A 56 26.17 -15.79 -0.10
N PHE A 57 25.28 -15.27 -0.96
CA PHE A 57 25.24 -15.64 -2.38
C PHE A 57 26.39 -14.97 -3.15
N ARG A 58 26.95 -15.67 -4.14
CA ARG A 58 27.96 -15.10 -5.04
C ARG A 58 27.25 -14.43 -6.23
N LEU A 59 27.26 -13.10 -6.25
CA LEU A 59 26.65 -12.33 -7.33
C LEU A 59 27.56 -12.17 -8.55
N THR A 60 26.93 -12.17 -9.73
CA THR A 60 27.50 -11.61 -10.97
C THR A 60 26.49 -10.64 -11.55
N ILE A 61 26.90 -9.41 -11.82
CA ILE A 61 25.94 -8.33 -12.06
C ILE A 61 26.08 -7.71 -13.44
N HIS A 62 24.95 -7.32 -14.01
CA HIS A 62 24.87 -6.48 -15.19
C HIS A 62 23.80 -5.38 -15.04
N ASP A 63 24.09 -4.20 -15.58
CA ASP A 63 23.19 -3.08 -15.75
C ASP A 63 23.65 -2.28 -16.98
N LEU A 64 22.76 -1.47 -17.56
CA LEU A 64 23.10 -0.60 -18.69
C LEU A 64 23.95 0.60 -18.25
N TYR A 65 23.82 1.05 -17.01
CA TYR A 65 24.53 2.21 -16.50
C TYR A 65 25.91 1.82 -15.93
N SER A 66 26.97 2.38 -16.52
CA SER A 66 28.36 2.13 -16.12
C SER A 66 28.63 2.45 -14.66
N ASP A 67 28.08 3.55 -14.16
CA ASP A 67 28.33 4.04 -12.81
C ASP A 67 27.80 3.06 -11.76
N VAL A 68 26.69 2.39 -12.09
CA VAL A 68 26.09 1.36 -11.24
C VAL A 68 26.96 0.11 -11.22
N LEU A 69 27.54 -0.29 -12.36
CA LEU A 69 28.50 -1.38 -12.41
C LEU A 69 29.77 -1.06 -11.62
N GLU A 70 30.30 0.16 -11.74
CA GLU A 70 31.49 0.59 -11.02
C GLU A 70 31.28 0.50 -9.50
N MET A 71 30.14 0.98 -8.99
CA MET A 71 29.79 0.89 -7.58
C MET A 71 29.86 -0.55 -7.04
N PHE A 72 29.30 -1.53 -7.76
CA PHE A 72 29.35 -2.92 -7.34
C PHE A 72 30.74 -3.56 -7.54
N SER A 73 31.47 -3.15 -8.58
CA SER A 73 32.85 -3.61 -8.81
C SER A 73 33.78 -3.17 -7.68
N GLN A 74 33.63 -1.94 -7.17
CA GLN A 74 34.38 -1.43 -6.01
C GLN A 74 34.07 -2.21 -4.71
N MET A 75 32.89 -2.83 -4.62
CA MET A 75 32.53 -3.76 -3.53
C MET A 75 33.10 -5.17 -3.72
N GLY A 76 33.89 -5.41 -4.78
CA GLY A 76 34.46 -6.72 -5.12
C GLY A 76 33.47 -7.67 -5.81
N VAL A 77 32.33 -7.18 -6.28
CA VAL A 77 31.34 -8.01 -6.97
C VAL A 77 31.65 -8.08 -8.47
N PRO A 78 31.75 -9.29 -9.06
CA PRO A 78 31.97 -9.44 -10.50
C PRO A 78 30.87 -8.76 -11.35
N THR A 79 31.29 -7.94 -12.31
CA THR A 79 30.41 -7.29 -13.29
C THR A 79 30.63 -7.84 -14.70
N LYS A 80 29.57 -7.92 -15.50
CA LYS A 80 29.59 -8.36 -16.90
C LYS A 80 29.05 -7.31 -17.85
N LYS A 81 29.47 -7.37 -19.11
CA LYS A 81 29.08 -6.39 -20.13
C LYS A 81 27.74 -6.69 -20.79
N THR A 82 27.27 -7.93 -20.70
CA THR A 82 26.02 -8.36 -21.34
C THR A 82 25.23 -9.33 -20.46
N PRO A 83 23.90 -9.44 -20.66
CA PRO A 83 23.10 -10.49 -20.04
C PRO A 83 23.60 -11.91 -20.33
N TYR A 84 24.05 -12.18 -21.55
CA TYR A 84 24.62 -13.47 -21.92
C TYR A 84 25.86 -13.85 -21.08
N GLU A 85 26.78 -12.90 -20.87
CA GLU A 85 27.93 -13.14 -20.00
C GLU A 85 27.54 -13.41 -18.53
N VAL A 86 26.43 -12.83 -18.06
CA VAL A 86 25.86 -13.15 -16.74
C VAL A 86 25.31 -14.58 -16.72
N SER A 87 24.58 -15.00 -17.76
CA SER A 87 24.03 -16.36 -17.82
C SER A 87 25.12 -17.43 -17.83
N GLU A 88 26.23 -17.19 -18.53
CA GLU A 88 27.39 -18.11 -18.55
C GLU A 88 28.10 -18.27 -17.19
N ALA A 89 27.94 -17.30 -16.30
CA ALA A 89 28.56 -17.30 -14.97
C ALA A 89 27.64 -17.78 -13.83
N SER A 90 26.34 -17.97 -14.10
CA SER A 90 25.34 -18.09 -13.03
C SER A 90 24.53 -19.39 -13.10
N ASP A 91 24.16 -19.93 -11.94
CA ASP A 91 23.24 -21.07 -11.83
C ASP A 91 21.78 -20.60 -11.78
N VAL A 92 21.56 -19.38 -11.27
CA VAL A 92 20.26 -18.67 -11.26
C VAL A 92 20.47 -17.27 -11.79
N VAL A 93 19.53 -16.69 -12.53
CA VAL A 93 19.55 -15.27 -12.88
C VAL A 93 18.26 -14.60 -12.43
N ILE A 94 18.39 -13.46 -11.75
CA ILE A 94 17.30 -12.57 -11.37
C ILE A 94 17.31 -11.34 -12.28
N THR A 95 16.15 -10.96 -12.79
CA THR A 95 15.95 -9.71 -13.54
C THR A 95 14.99 -8.78 -12.79
N MET A 96 15.31 -7.48 -12.76
CA MET A 96 14.49 -6.44 -12.11
C MET A 96 14.46 -5.17 -12.97
N LEU A 97 13.58 -5.16 -13.97
CA LEU A 97 13.62 -4.23 -15.10
C LEU A 97 12.35 -3.35 -15.21
N PRO A 98 12.42 -2.21 -15.93
CA PRO A 98 11.32 -1.24 -15.96
C PRO A 98 10.05 -1.68 -16.69
N SER A 99 10.16 -2.49 -17.74
CA SER A 99 9.02 -2.85 -18.61
C SER A 99 9.22 -4.18 -19.35
N SER A 100 8.14 -4.70 -19.96
CA SER A 100 8.13 -5.93 -20.76
C SER A 100 9.17 -5.93 -21.88
N SER A 101 9.34 -4.81 -22.59
CA SER A 101 10.31 -4.70 -23.67
C SER A 101 11.75 -4.92 -23.21
N HIS A 102 12.11 -4.39 -22.03
CA HIS A 102 13.44 -4.60 -21.43
C HIS A 102 13.64 -6.06 -21.03
N VAL A 103 12.61 -6.70 -20.46
CA VAL A 103 12.68 -8.13 -20.11
C VAL A 103 12.85 -8.97 -21.37
N ILE A 104 12.08 -8.71 -22.43
CA ILE A 104 12.18 -9.43 -23.70
C ILE A 104 13.60 -9.30 -24.28
N ASP A 105 14.16 -8.10 -24.32
CA ASP A 105 15.52 -7.85 -24.81
C ASP A 105 16.59 -8.57 -23.97
N VAL A 106 16.50 -8.47 -22.64
CA VAL A 106 17.42 -9.16 -21.72
C VAL A 106 17.35 -10.67 -21.87
N TYR A 107 16.18 -11.26 -22.15
CA TYR A 107 16.06 -12.71 -22.32
C TYR A 107 16.44 -13.18 -23.73
N THR A 108 15.97 -12.50 -24.77
CA THR A 108 15.92 -13.00 -26.16
C THR A 108 16.62 -12.11 -27.18
N GLY A 109 17.11 -10.95 -26.76
CA GLY A 109 17.81 -10.00 -27.62
C GLY A 109 19.20 -10.47 -28.08
N PRO A 110 19.89 -9.69 -28.92
CA PRO A 110 21.17 -10.04 -29.55
C PRO A 110 22.32 -10.38 -28.58
N ASN A 111 22.20 -10.05 -27.28
CA ASN A 111 23.12 -10.48 -26.22
C ASN A 111 22.36 -10.97 -24.97
N GLY A 112 21.14 -11.46 -25.17
CA GLY A 112 20.25 -11.88 -24.10
C GLY A 112 20.70 -13.16 -23.38
N LEU A 113 20.03 -13.48 -22.28
CA LEU A 113 20.30 -14.64 -21.44
C LEU A 113 20.32 -15.96 -22.23
N LEU A 114 19.50 -16.05 -23.29
CA LEU A 114 19.34 -17.22 -24.14
C LEU A 114 20.17 -17.16 -25.44
N HIS A 115 21.02 -16.14 -25.63
CA HIS A 115 21.74 -15.89 -26.88
C HIS A 115 22.63 -17.05 -27.34
N GLY A 116 23.33 -17.71 -26.41
CA GLY A 116 24.23 -18.84 -26.72
C GLY A 116 23.53 -20.11 -27.21
N GLY A 117 22.21 -20.09 -27.36
CA GLY A 117 21.43 -21.24 -27.82
C GLY A 117 21.31 -22.33 -26.76
N LYS A 118 21.19 -23.58 -27.22
CA LYS A 118 21.09 -24.75 -26.35
C LYS A 118 22.45 -25.46 -26.35
N PRO A 119 22.98 -25.89 -25.19
CA PRO A 119 22.41 -25.80 -23.83
C PRO A 119 22.65 -24.44 -23.12
N VAL A 120 21.88 -24.15 -22.06
CA VAL A 120 22.04 -22.99 -21.16
C VAL A 120 22.57 -23.41 -19.79
N ARG A 121 23.30 -22.53 -19.09
CA ARG A 121 23.79 -22.78 -17.74
C ARG A 121 22.73 -22.60 -16.63
N PRO A 122 22.00 -21.46 -16.55
CA PRO A 122 21.13 -21.23 -15.41
C PRO A 122 19.95 -22.21 -15.45
N TRP A 123 19.71 -22.89 -14.34
CA TRP A 123 18.55 -23.76 -14.20
C TRP A 123 17.29 -22.97 -13.84
N LEU A 124 17.45 -21.77 -13.28
CA LEU A 124 16.36 -20.89 -12.89
C LEU A 124 16.57 -19.48 -13.42
N LEU A 125 15.56 -18.97 -14.12
CA LEU A 125 15.44 -17.60 -14.59
C LEU A 125 14.27 -16.94 -13.87
N LEU A 126 14.56 -16.06 -12.92
CA LEU A 126 13.59 -15.42 -12.05
C LEU A 126 13.39 -13.95 -12.47
N ASP A 127 12.20 -13.60 -12.91
CA ASP A 127 11.86 -12.24 -13.32
C ASP A 127 11.03 -11.55 -12.25
N SER A 128 11.63 -10.60 -11.54
CA SER A 128 10.97 -9.79 -10.50
C SER A 128 10.42 -8.47 -11.03
N SER A 129 10.52 -8.24 -12.34
CA SER A 129 9.94 -7.08 -13.00
C SER A 129 8.42 -7.14 -12.95
N THR A 130 7.76 -5.98 -12.98
CA THR A 130 6.31 -5.92 -13.18
C THR A 130 6.02 -5.72 -14.67
N ILE A 131 5.63 -6.81 -15.34
CA ILE A 131 5.36 -6.91 -16.78
C ILE A 131 3.98 -7.50 -17.04
N ASP A 132 3.52 -7.49 -18.29
CA ASP A 132 2.28 -8.16 -18.66
C ASP A 132 2.36 -9.69 -18.50
N PRO A 133 1.26 -10.37 -18.11
CA PRO A 133 1.27 -11.81 -17.87
C PRO A 133 1.58 -12.64 -19.12
N GLU A 134 1.18 -12.16 -20.31
CA GLU A 134 1.38 -12.87 -21.57
C GLU A 134 2.86 -12.95 -21.95
N THR A 135 3.60 -11.86 -21.79
CA THR A 135 5.06 -11.85 -21.95
C THR A 135 5.73 -12.84 -21.00
N SER A 136 5.31 -12.91 -19.73
CA SER A 136 5.88 -13.91 -18.81
C SER A 136 5.61 -15.34 -19.28
N ARG A 137 4.38 -15.64 -19.72
CA ARG A 137 4.01 -16.96 -20.26
C ARG A 137 4.83 -17.31 -21.50
N ASN A 138 4.95 -16.40 -22.45
CA ASN A 138 5.70 -16.59 -23.69
C ASN A 138 7.18 -16.83 -23.42
N LEU A 139 7.78 -16.07 -22.50
CA LEU A 139 9.16 -16.30 -22.08
C LEU A 139 9.32 -17.63 -21.34
N SER A 140 8.35 -18.03 -20.50
CA SER A 140 8.39 -19.34 -19.83
C SER A 140 8.32 -20.49 -20.84
N ALA A 141 7.47 -20.39 -21.85
CA ALA A 141 7.40 -21.35 -22.95
C ALA A 141 8.68 -21.36 -23.80
N THR A 142 9.30 -20.19 -24.00
CA THR A 142 10.58 -20.09 -24.71
C THR A 142 11.69 -20.80 -23.92
N VAL A 143 11.80 -20.54 -22.62
CA VAL A 143 12.79 -21.15 -21.72
C VAL A 143 12.63 -22.66 -21.64
N SER A 144 11.40 -23.20 -21.60
CA SER A 144 11.16 -24.64 -21.49
C SER A 144 11.59 -25.46 -22.73
N ASN A 145 11.88 -24.78 -23.85
CA ASN A 145 12.46 -25.40 -25.03
C ASN A 145 13.97 -25.66 -24.89
N TYR A 146 14.65 -25.07 -23.91
CA TYR A 146 16.10 -25.23 -23.70
C TYR A 146 16.42 -26.45 -22.84
N ILE A 147 17.70 -26.83 -22.84
CA ILE A 147 18.26 -27.89 -22.00
C ILE A 147 19.43 -27.34 -21.17
N LEU A 148 19.69 -27.93 -20.02
CA LEU A 148 20.79 -27.50 -19.15
C LEU A 148 22.15 -28.01 -19.63
N LYS A 149 23.18 -27.16 -19.49
CA LYS A 149 24.59 -27.52 -19.74
C LYS A 149 25.06 -28.62 -18.81
N GLU A 150 24.61 -28.56 -17.58
CA GLU A 150 24.91 -29.52 -16.52
C GLU A 150 23.61 -29.85 -15.80
N LYS A 151 23.38 -31.13 -15.50
CA LYS A 151 22.24 -31.54 -14.71
C LYS A 151 22.32 -30.88 -13.33
N LYS A 152 21.28 -30.13 -12.94
CA LYS A 152 21.16 -29.55 -11.59
C LYS A 152 20.13 -30.36 -10.82
N GLY A 153 20.61 -31.28 -10.00
CA GLY A 153 19.74 -32.27 -9.34
C GLY A 153 19.10 -33.21 -10.37
N ASP A 154 17.77 -33.27 -10.40
CA ASP A 154 17.00 -34.10 -11.34
C ASP A 154 16.45 -33.33 -12.55
N TRP A 155 16.78 -32.05 -12.68
CA TRP A 155 16.30 -31.22 -13.77
C TRP A 155 17.20 -31.29 -15.00
N GLU A 156 16.58 -31.51 -16.16
CA GLU A 156 17.22 -31.49 -17.48
C GLU A 156 16.94 -30.18 -18.26
N LYS A 157 15.93 -29.44 -17.82
CA LYS A 157 15.45 -28.20 -18.44
C LYS A 157 15.51 -27.04 -17.46
N PRO A 158 15.75 -25.81 -17.95
CA PRO A 158 15.62 -24.61 -17.13
C PRO A 158 14.15 -24.27 -16.86
N PHE A 159 13.92 -23.59 -15.75
CA PHE A 159 12.64 -23.01 -15.36
C PHE A 159 12.67 -21.49 -15.45
N LYS A 160 11.53 -20.91 -15.81
CA LYS A 160 11.27 -19.48 -15.59
C LYS A 160 10.22 -19.33 -14.50
N LEU A 161 10.46 -18.41 -13.57
CA LEU A 161 9.44 -17.92 -12.65
C LEU A 161 9.24 -16.42 -12.89
N ASP A 162 7.99 -15.94 -12.97
CA ASP A 162 7.68 -14.54 -12.66
C ASP A 162 7.49 -14.41 -11.16
N ALA A 163 8.22 -13.49 -10.56
CA ALA A 163 8.22 -13.23 -9.13
C ALA A 163 8.23 -11.71 -8.84
N PRO A 164 7.25 -10.93 -9.36
CA PRO A 164 7.14 -9.51 -9.04
C PRO A 164 6.98 -9.30 -7.53
N VAL A 165 7.35 -8.09 -7.10
CA VAL A 165 7.41 -7.72 -5.68
C VAL A 165 6.39 -6.65 -5.30
N SER A 166 5.90 -6.73 -4.08
CA SER A 166 5.23 -5.65 -3.37
C SER A 166 6.05 -5.21 -2.16
N GLY A 167 6.07 -3.91 -1.91
CA GLY A 167 6.87 -3.26 -0.88
C GLY A 167 7.60 -2.03 -1.42
N SER A 168 7.97 -1.12 -0.52
CA SER A 168 8.71 0.10 -0.85
C SER A 168 10.20 -0.19 -1.05
N VAL A 169 10.94 0.84 -1.47
CA VAL A 169 12.41 0.83 -1.49
C VAL A 169 12.98 0.49 -0.09
N THR A 170 12.35 0.98 0.98
CA THR A 170 12.70 0.64 2.37
C THR A 170 12.46 -0.84 2.66
N ALA A 171 11.37 -1.43 2.16
CA ALA A 171 11.13 -2.87 2.30
C ALA A 171 12.16 -3.70 1.52
N ALA A 172 12.59 -3.22 0.34
CA ALA A 172 13.67 -3.84 -0.41
C ALA A 172 14.99 -3.79 0.36
N GLU A 173 15.32 -2.66 0.98
CA GLU A 173 16.53 -2.52 1.81
C GLU A 173 16.50 -3.43 3.05
N ALA A 174 15.34 -3.53 3.69
CA ALA A 174 15.15 -4.36 4.88
C ALA A 174 15.01 -5.86 4.58
N GLY A 175 14.91 -6.27 3.30
CA GLY A 175 14.67 -7.67 2.93
C GLY A 175 13.28 -8.16 3.33
N THR A 176 12.28 -7.27 3.29
CA THR A 176 10.90 -7.53 3.76
C THR A 176 9.86 -7.41 2.66
N LEU A 177 10.28 -7.51 1.40
CA LEU A 177 9.39 -7.59 0.24
C LEU A 177 8.44 -8.81 0.33
N SER A 178 7.31 -8.69 -0.36
CA SER A 178 6.40 -9.80 -0.63
C SER A 178 6.49 -10.18 -2.10
N PHE A 179 6.90 -11.41 -2.39
CA PHE A 179 6.97 -11.97 -3.73
C PHE A 179 5.65 -12.65 -4.11
N MET A 180 5.15 -12.39 -5.31
CA MET A 180 4.04 -13.12 -5.93
C MET A 180 4.60 -13.97 -7.06
N VAL A 181 4.60 -15.30 -6.92
CA VAL A 181 5.40 -16.18 -7.77
C VAL A 181 4.53 -17.06 -8.66
N GLY A 182 4.64 -16.90 -9.98
CA GLY A 182 4.06 -17.77 -10.99
C GLY A 182 5.10 -18.64 -11.68
N GLY A 183 4.75 -19.90 -11.99
CA GLY A 183 5.58 -20.84 -12.73
C GLY A 183 5.43 -22.29 -12.24
N SER A 184 6.51 -23.08 -12.29
CA SER A 184 6.51 -24.44 -11.73
C SER A 184 6.55 -24.38 -10.19
N GLU A 185 5.72 -25.21 -9.55
CA GLU A 185 5.68 -25.30 -8.08
C GLU A 185 6.99 -25.87 -7.52
N GLU A 186 7.60 -26.83 -8.22
CA GLU A 186 8.88 -27.43 -7.85
C GLU A 186 10.00 -26.39 -7.89
N ALA A 187 10.05 -25.58 -8.95
CA ALA A 187 11.00 -24.47 -9.06
C ALA A 187 10.75 -23.40 -8.01
N PHE A 188 9.48 -23.09 -7.68
CA PHE A 188 9.13 -22.18 -6.60
C PHE A 188 9.64 -22.67 -5.24
N ILE A 189 9.41 -23.95 -4.90
CA ILE A 189 9.89 -24.56 -3.66
C ILE A 189 11.41 -24.46 -3.56
N ALA A 190 12.12 -24.76 -4.66
CA ALA A 190 13.57 -24.66 -4.72
C ALA A 190 14.07 -23.21 -4.61
N ALA A 191 13.32 -22.22 -5.11
CA ALA A 191 13.68 -20.81 -5.07
C ALA A 191 13.46 -20.14 -3.69
N LYS A 192 12.75 -20.78 -2.74
CA LYS A 192 12.40 -20.18 -1.44
C LYS A 192 13.59 -19.58 -0.69
N PRO A 193 14.76 -20.23 -0.52
CA PRO A 193 15.90 -19.64 0.19
C PRO A 193 16.37 -18.32 -0.43
N LEU A 194 16.33 -18.22 -1.77
CA LEU A 194 16.70 -17.02 -2.52
C LEU A 194 15.66 -15.90 -2.30
N LEU A 195 14.37 -16.24 -2.42
CA LEU A 195 13.26 -15.30 -2.23
C LEU A 195 13.22 -14.73 -0.81
N PHE A 196 13.35 -15.59 0.21
CA PHE A 196 13.33 -15.20 1.61
C PHE A 196 14.60 -14.45 2.06
N SER A 197 15.65 -14.44 1.25
CA SER A 197 16.81 -13.58 1.50
C SER A 197 16.54 -12.13 1.07
N MET A 198 15.55 -11.89 0.22
CA MET A 198 15.16 -10.55 -0.27
C MET A 198 13.79 -10.10 0.23
N GLY A 199 13.03 -10.99 0.88
CA GLY A 199 11.65 -10.73 1.26
C GLY A 199 11.22 -11.51 2.50
N LYS A 200 10.15 -11.03 3.14
CA LYS A 200 9.54 -11.71 4.30
C LYS A 200 8.47 -12.73 3.90
N SER A 201 7.97 -12.65 2.67
CA SER A 201 6.89 -13.49 2.17
C SER A 201 7.10 -13.85 0.70
N ALA A 202 6.73 -15.08 0.33
CA ALA A 202 6.70 -15.57 -1.04
C ALA A 202 5.44 -16.42 -1.23
N ILE A 203 4.53 -15.94 -2.06
CA ILE A 203 3.21 -16.55 -2.29
C ILE A 203 3.22 -17.21 -3.66
N TYR A 204 2.88 -18.50 -3.73
CA TYR A 204 2.70 -19.19 -5.00
C TYR A 204 1.35 -18.82 -5.60
N CYS A 205 1.37 -18.27 -6.81
CA CYS A 205 0.19 -17.78 -7.52
C CYS A 205 -0.30 -18.77 -8.60
N GLY A 206 0.39 -19.88 -8.81
CA GLY A 206 0.06 -20.89 -9.82
C GLY A 206 1.02 -20.87 -11.01
N ALA A 207 0.51 -21.20 -12.20
CA ALA A 207 1.29 -21.35 -13.42
C ALA A 207 1.98 -20.05 -13.88
N ALA A 208 2.81 -20.14 -14.94
CA ALA A 208 3.52 -19.00 -15.50
C ALA A 208 2.58 -17.82 -15.83
N GLY A 209 3.03 -16.61 -15.49
CA GLY A 209 2.30 -15.35 -15.62
C GLY A 209 1.34 -15.06 -14.46
N SER A 210 1.07 -16.00 -13.56
CA SER A 210 0.15 -15.76 -12.44
C SER A 210 0.69 -14.81 -11.38
N GLY A 211 2.01 -14.74 -11.18
CA GLY A 211 2.64 -13.76 -10.29
C GLY A 211 2.49 -12.35 -10.85
N SER A 212 2.78 -12.17 -12.14
CA SER A 212 2.53 -10.92 -12.88
C SER A 212 1.05 -10.50 -12.80
N ALA A 213 0.13 -11.43 -13.02
CA ALA A 213 -1.31 -11.16 -12.91
C ALA A 213 -1.72 -10.73 -11.49
N ALA A 214 -1.25 -11.44 -10.47
CA ALA A 214 -1.53 -11.10 -9.07
C ALA A 214 -1.03 -9.70 -8.71
N LYS A 215 0.19 -9.33 -9.15
CA LYS A 215 0.75 -8.00 -8.93
C LYS A 215 -0.09 -6.90 -9.59
N ILE A 216 -0.49 -7.10 -10.84
CA ILE A 216 -1.32 -6.14 -11.59
C ILE A 216 -2.66 -5.94 -10.88
N CYS A 217 -3.33 -7.02 -10.47
CA CYS A 217 -4.59 -6.94 -9.73
C CYS A 217 -4.43 -6.22 -8.38
N ASN A 218 -3.35 -6.49 -7.64
CA ASN A 218 -3.05 -5.79 -6.39
C ASN A 218 -2.88 -4.28 -6.60
N ASN A 219 -2.10 -3.88 -7.61
CA ASN A 219 -1.83 -2.47 -7.87
C ASN A 219 -3.04 -1.73 -8.46
N LEU A 220 -3.90 -2.43 -9.23
CA LEU A 220 -5.21 -1.91 -9.63
C LEU A 220 -6.07 -1.60 -8.40
N ALA A 221 -6.22 -2.56 -7.48
CA ALA A 221 -7.03 -2.37 -6.28
C ALA A 221 -6.49 -1.20 -5.43
N LEU A 222 -5.17 -1.15 -5.25
CA LEU A 222 -4.49 -0.06 -4.57
C LEU A 222 -4.79 1.31 -5.19
N ALA A 223 -4.68 1.43 -6.51
CA ALA A 223 -4.94 2.68 -7.22
C ALA A 223 -6.38 3.17 -7.02
N VAL A 224 -7.35 2.28 -7.19
CA VAL A 224 -8.77 2.60 -7.02
C VAL A 224 -9.07 3.02 -5.58
N SER A 225 -8.55 2.29 -4.60
CA SER A 225 -8.72 2.64 -3.18
C SER A 225 -8.06 3.98 -2.84
N MET A 226 -6.84 4.23 -3.31
CA MET A 226 -6.15 5.52 -3.07
C MET A 226 -6.94 6.70 -3.65
N LEU A 227 -7.43 6.57 -4.89
CA LEU A 227 -8.24 7.62 -5.51
C LEU A 227 -9.57 7.82 -4.78
N GLY A 228 -10.26 6.74 -4.40
CA GLY A 228 -11.50 6.82 -3.62
C GLY A 228 -11.32 7.49 -2.26
N ILE A 229 -10.24 7.15 -1.53
CA ILE A 229 -9.90 7.80 -0.26
C ILE A 229 -9.54 9.27 -0.48
N SER A 230 -8.75 9.57 -1.51
CA SER A 230 -8.36 10.95 -1.84
C SER A 230 -9.58 11.82 -2.16
N GLU A 231 -10.51 11.31 -2.97
CA GLU A 231 -11.75 11.98 -3.34
C GLU A 231 -12.65 12.23 -2.11
N ALA A 232 -12.84 11.19 -1.29
CA ALA A 232 -13.69 11.28 -0.10
C ALA A 232 -13.12 12.26 0.95
N LEU A 233 -11.80 12.27 1.15
CA LEU A 233 -11.16 13.21 2.08
C LEU A 233 -11.23 14.65 1.57
N ALA A 234 -10.96 14.89 0.28
CA ALA A 234 -11.05 16.23 -0.30
C ALA A 234 -12.50 16.78 -0.31
N LEU A 235 -13.48 15.93 -0.62
CA LEU A 235 -14.89 16.28 -0.50
C LEU A 235 -15.27 16.57 0.95
N GLY A 236 -14.82 15.73 1.88
CA GLY A 236 -15.02 15.90 3.32
C GLY A 236 -14.53 17.24 3.83
N GLN A 237 -13.30 17.63 3.47
CA GLN A 237 -12.75 18.95 3.78
C GLN A 237 -13.61 20.08 3.21
N SER A 238 -14.10 19.93 1.97
CA SER A 238 -14.98 20.91 1.32
C SER A 238 -16.34 21.04 2.01
N LEU A 239 -16.81 19.95 2.64
CA LEU A 239 -18.04 19.92 3.44
C LEU A 239 -17.81 20.35 4.91
N GLY A 240 -16.58 20.72 5.28
CA GLY A 240 -16.24 21.23 6.61
C GLY A 240 -15.91 20.14 7.64
N VAL A 241 -15.71 18.88 7.22
CA VAL A 241 -15.27 17.81 8.11
C VAL A 241 -13.74 17.69 8.05
N PRO A 242 -13.02 17.77 9.19
CA PRO A 242 -11.58 17.56 9.23
C PRO A 242 -11.19 16.18 8.67
N ALA A 243 -10.11 16.13 7.89
CA ALA A 243 -9.60 14.90 7.29
C ALA A 243 -9.08 13.91 8.35
N SER A 244 -8.58 14.38 9.49
CA SER A 244 -8.27 13.55 10.67
C SER A 244 -9.50 12.79 11.16
N THR A 245 -10.61 13.50 11.34
CA THR A 245 -11.89 12.92 11.79
C THR A 245 -12.40 11.88 10.80
N LEU A 246 -12.38 12.20 9.50
CA LEU A 246 -12.77 11.24 8.46
C LEU A 246 -11.83 10.04 8.38
N THR A 247 -10.53 10.24 8.54
CA THR A 247 -9.56 9.14 8.58
C THR A 247 -9.86 8.18 9.72
N ASN A 248 -10.18 8.71 10.92
CA ASN A 248 -10.58 7.89 12.06
C ASN A 248 -11.86 7.12 11.77
N ILE A 249 -12.89 7.79 11.22
CA ILE A 249 -14.14 7.15 10.81
C ILE A 249 -13.87 6.04 9.79
N PHE A 250 -13.06 6.30 8.76
CA PHE A 250 -12.73 5.29 7.75
C PHE A 250 -12.05 4.08 8.38
N ASN A 251 -11.08 4.31 9.26
CA ASN A 251 -10.27 3.26 9.86
C ASN A 251 -11.01 2.45 10.94
N CYS A 252 -12.16 2.92 11.44
CA CYS A 252 -13.07 2.13 12.28
C CYS A 252 -14.34 1.65 11.55
N SER A 253 -14.47 1.91 10.24
CA SER A 253 -15.66 1.58 9.44
C SER A 253 -15.34 0.78 8.18
N SER A 254 -16.34 0.60 7.31
CA SER A 254 -16.24 -0.19 6.07
C SER A 254 -15.37 0.43 4.97
N ALA A 255 -15.03 1.72 5.08
CA ALA A 255 -14.15 2.40 4.14
C ALA A 255 -12.66 2.09 4.37
N ARG A 256 -12.29 1.45 5.50
CA ARG A 256 -10.89 1.15 5.84
C ARG A 256 -10.19 0.41 4.71
N CYS A 257 -9.03 0.90 4.31
CA CYS A 257 -8.11 0.22 3.43
C CYS A 257 -6.66 0.64 3.73
N TRP A 258 -5.69 -0.05 3.15
CA TRP A 258 -4.27 0.25 3.31
C TRP A 258 -3.92 1.73 3.05
N SER A 259 -4.61 2.35 2.08
CA SER A 259 -4.41 3.75 1.73
C SER A 259 -4.87 4.73 2.83
N SER A 260 -5.79 4.34 3.71
CA SER A 260 -6.30 5.21 4.79
C SER A 260 -5.58 5.00 6.12
N ASP A 261 -5.19 3.76 6.44
CA ASP A 261 -4.63 3.38 7.75
C ASP A 261 -3.10 3.28 7.78
N VAL A 262 -2.44 3.05 6.64
CA VAL A 262 -0.98 2.89 6.56
C VAL A 262 -0.31 3.90 5.62
N TYR A 263 -1.06 4.50 4.69
CA TYR A 263 -0.50 5.35 3.63
C TYR A 263 -1.32 6.59 3.31
N ASN A 264 -1.82 7.26 4.36
CA ASN A 264 -2.80 8.34 4.23
C ASN A 264 -2.30 9.48 3.32
N PRO A 265 -3.09 9.92 2.32
CA PRO A 265 -2.63 10.88 1.31
C PRO A 265 -2.63 12.34 1.79
N VAL A 266 -3.16 12.64 2.97
CA VAL A 266 -3.28 14.01 3.50
C VAL A 266 -2.00 14.42 4.20
N PRO A 267 -1.33 15.51 3.77
CA PRO A 267 -0.13 15.99 4.44
C PRO A 267 -0.47 16.47 5.85
N GLY A 268 0.34 16.05 6.81
CA GLY A 268 0.18 16.37 8.22
C GLY A 268 -0.74 15.43 9.00
N LEU A 269 -1.23 14.31 8.44
CA LEU A 269 -1.98 13.31 9.22
C LEU A 269 -1.18 12.08 9.63
N MET A 270 -0.11 11.75 8.92
CA MET A 270 0.68 10.56 9.19
C MET A 270 2.16 10.84 8.95
N GLU A 271 3.00 10.48 9.90
CA GLU A 271 4.45 10.59 9.76
C GLU A 271 5.01 9.46 8.90
N GLY A 272 6.16 9.70 8.27
CA GLY A 272 6.92 8.67 7.56
C GLY A 272 6.37 8.27 6.19
N VAL A 273 5.14 8.68 5.84
CA VAL A 273 4.54 8.48 4.51
C VAL A 273 4.87 9.63 3.54
N PRO A 274 4.76 9.44 2.22
CA PRO A 274 5.14 10.47 1.24
C PRO A 274 4.37 11.79 1.38
N SER A 275 3.10 11.76 1.78
CA SER A 275 2.31 12.98 1.99
C SER A 275 2.96 13.92 3.02
N SER A 276 3.68 13.39 4.02
CA SER A 276 4.47 14.19 4.98
C SER A 276 5.77 14.78 4.41
N LYS A 277 6.13 14.46 3.16
CA LYS A 277 7.40 14.82 2.50
C LYS A 277 7.18 15.45 1.14
N ASP A 278 6.10 16.21 0.98
CA ASP A 278 5.70 16.82 -0.31
C ASP A 278 5.62 15.75 -1.43
N TYR A 279 5.09 14.58 -1.09
CA TYR A 279 4.95 13.42 -1.97
C TYR A 279 6.27 12.97 -2.63
N ASN A 280 7.43 13.28 -2.04
CA ASN A 280 8.71 12.84 -2.55
C ASN A 280 9.04 11.41 -2.10
N GLY A 281 9.65 10.63 -2.99
CA GLY A 281 9.94 9.22 -2.75
C GLY A 281 8.72 8.32 -2.99
N GLY A 282 8.59 7.25 -2.22
CA GLY A 282 7.45 6.34 -2.33
C GLY A 282 7.37 5.58 -3.67
N PHE A 283 6.14 5.37 -4.14
CA PHE A 283 5.81 4.74 -5.41
C PHE A 283 5.34 5.77 -6.43
N ALA A 284 6.23 6.14 -7.35
CA ALA A 284 6.01 7.22 -8.30
C ALA A 284 4.73 7.04 -9.16
N SER A 285 4.01 8.14 -9.40
CA SER A 285 2.80 8.20 -10.22
C SER A 285 3.01 7.63 -11.61
N LYS A 286 4.19 7.82 -12.22
CA LYS A 286 4.56 7.20 -13.50
C LYS A 286 4.55 5.68 -13.48
N LEU A 287 4.99 5.08 -12.37
CA LEU A 287 4.99 3.63 -12.20
C LEU A 287 3.57 3.11 -11.94
N MET A 288 2.76 3.85 -11.19
CA MET A 288 1.34 3.54 -11.02
C MET A 288 0.59 3.59 -12.36
N ALA A 289 0.80 4.63 -13.16
CA ALA A 289 0.24 4.74 -14.51
C ALA A 289 0.67 3.56 -15.40
N LYS A 290 1.95 3.16 -15.32
CA LYS A 290 2.48 1.99 -16.06
C LYS A 290 1.76 0.71 -15.64
N ASP A 291 1.59 0.45 -14.35
CA ASP A 291 0.91 -0.76 -13.87
C ASP A 291 -0.60 -0.76 -14.21
N LEU A 292 -1.25 0.40 -14.19
CA LEU A 292 -2.64 0.54 -14.64
C LEU A 292 -2.80 0.32 -16.15
N ASN A 293 -1.82 0.73 -16.96
CA ASN A 293 -1.79 0.38 -18.38
C ASN A 293 -1.75 -1.15 -18.57
N LEU A 294 -0.90 -1.85 -17.81
CA LEU A 294 -0.85 -3.32 -17.85
C LEU A 294 -2.20 -3.95 -17.45
N ALA A 295 -2.88 -3.37 -16.46
CA ALA A 295 -4.20 -3.81 -16.03
C ALA A 295 -5.27 -3.62 -17.12
N VAL A 296 -5.28 -2.47 -17.78
CA VAL A 296 -6.20 -2.17 -18.90
C VAL A 296 -5.98 -3.12 -20.07
N GLU A 297 -4.73 -3.33 -20.49
CA GLU A 297 -4.43 -4.26 -21.59
C GLU A 297 -4.79 -5.71 -21.22
N SER A 298 -4.50 -6.13 -19.98
CA SER A 298 -4.90 -7.46 -19.48
C SER A 298 -6.42 -7.63 -19.47
N ALA A 299 -7.17 -6.61 -19.06
CA ALA A 299 -8.63 -6.64 -19.05
C ALA A 299 -9.24 -6.71 -20.45
N LYS A 300 -8.65 -5.99 -21.43
CA LYS A 300 -9.04 -6.08 -22.85
C LYS A 300 -8.85 -7.50 -23.39
N LEU A 301 -7.69 -8.10 -23.15
CA LEU A 301 -7.39 -9.47 -23.59
C LEU A 301 -8.32 -10.50 -22.94
N ALA A 302 -8.67 -10.30 -21.66
CA ALA A 302 -9.59 -11.16 -20.94
C ALA A 302 -11.07 -10.93 -21.30
N GLY A 303 -11.40 -9.90 -22.08
CA GLY A 303 -12.78 -9.53 -22.39
C GLY A 303 -13.58 -9.03 -21.18
N CYS A 304 -12.90 -8.55 -20.13
CA CYS A 304 -13.53 -8.05 -18.91
C CYS A 304 -13.93 -6.58 -19.05
N LYS A 305 -14.95 -6.14 -18.31
CA LYS A 305 -15.24 -4.72 -18.10
C LYS A 305 -14.30 -4.14 -17.04
N TYR A 306 -13.78 -2.94 -17.26
CA TYR A 306 -12.79 -2.30 -16.38
C TYR A 306 -13.05 -0.80 -16.12
N PRO A 307 -14.28 -0.39 -15.72
CA PRO A 307 -14.64 1.04 -15.64
C PRO A 307 -13.75 1.83 -14.65
N LEU A 308 -13.53 1.30 -13.45
CA LEU A 308 -12.71 1.95 -12.43
C LEU A 308 -11.24 2.01 -12.84
N THR A 309 -10.70 0.91 -13.40
CA THR A 309 -9.33 0.87 -13.91
C THR A 309 -9.10 1.89 -15.00
N SER A 310 -10.05 2.06 -15.93
CA SER A 310 -9.93 3.06 -17.00
C SER A 310 -9.92 4.49 -16.45
N GLN A 311 -10.74 4.79 -15.44
CA GLN A 311 -10.72 6.11 -14.81
C GLN A 311 -9.44 6.34 -14.02
N ALA A 312 -9.01 5.36 -13.22
CA ALA A 312 -7.74 5.44 -12.50
C ALA A 312 -6.56 5.66 -13.46
N GLN A 313 -6.50 4.92 -14.57
CA GLN A 313 -5.49 5.08 -15.60
C GLN A 313 -5.47 6.51 -16.16
N LYS A 314 -6.64 7.09 -16.46
CA LYS A 314 -6.74 8.46 -16.98
C LYS A 314 -6.20 9.48 -15.96
N ILE A 315 -6.63 9.37 -14.71
CA ILE A 315 -6.21 10.27 -13.61
C ILE A 315 -4.69 10.26 -13.45
N TYR A 316 -4.08 9.08 -13.32
CA TYR A 316 -2.63 9.00 -13.17
C TYR A 316 -1.87 9.43 -14.43
N THR A 317 -2.44 9.22 -15.61
CA THR A 317 -1.86 9.74 -16.87
C THR A 317 -1.89 11.26 -16.91
N GLU A 318 -2.98 11.87 -16.45
CA GLU A 318 -3.13 13.33 -16.35
C GLU A 318 -2.14 13.93 -15.35
N LEU A 319 -2.04 13.37 -14.14
CA LEU A 319 -1.03 13.75 -13.16
C LEU A 319 0.40 13.71 -13.72
N CYS A 320 0.72 12.70 -14.53
CA CYS A 320 2.02 12.62 -15.18
C CYS A 320 2.23 13.76 -16.19
N ARG A 321 1.22 14.10 -17.00
CA ARG A 321 1.29 15.20 -17.97
C ARG A 321 1.44 16.56 -17.30
N GLU A 322 0.88 16.73 -16.12
CA GLU A 322 0.97 17.95 -15.31
C GLU A 322 2.30 18.10 -14.56
N GLY A 323 3.22 17.14 -14.70
CA GLY A 323 4.56 17.20 -14.12
C GLY A 323 4.71 16.49 -12.77
N TYR A 324 3.68 15.79 -12.29
CA TYR A 324 3.72 15.03 -11.04
C TYR A 324 4.16 13.57 -11.23
N GLU A 325 4.76 13.24 -12.38
CA GLU A 325 5.18 11.87 -12.71
C GLU A 325 6.19 11.26 -11.71
N GLY A 326 7.05 12.11 -11.13
CA GLY A 326 8.05 11.72 -10.14
C GLY A 326 7.57 11.77 -8.69
N LYS A 327 6.37 12.31 -8.44
CA LYS A 327 5.75 12.33 -7.10
C LYS A 327 5.11 10.98 -6.81
N ASP A 328 5.01 10.64 -5.53
CA ASP A 328 4.30 9.45 -5.06
C ASP A 328 2.83 9.47 -5.50
N PHE A 329 2.28 8.30 -5.83
CA PHE A 329 0.91 8.15 -6.33
C PHE A 329 -0.19 8.71 -5.40
N SER A 330 0.07 8.82 -4.09
CA SER A 330 -0.85 9.48 -3.14
C SER A 330 -1.01 10.99 -3.41
N CYS A 331 -0.17 11.59 -4.25
CA CYS A 331 -0.25 13.00 -4.61
C CYS A 331 -1.53 13.36 -5.38
N ALA A 332 -2.30 12.37 -5.83
CA ALA A 332 -3.62 12.57 -6.42
C ALA A 332 -4.56 13.38 -5.52
N PHE A 333 -4.49 13.19 -4.19
CA PHE A 333 -5.25 13.99 -3.23
C PHE A 333 -5.01 15.49 -3.41
N ARG A 334 -3.73 15.89 -3.43
CA ARG A 334 -3.33 17.29 -3.57
C ARG A 334 -3.54 17.83 -4.98
N HIS A 335 -3.04 17.10 -5.98
CA HIS A 335 -2.87 17.65 -7.32
C HIS A 335 -4.02 17.35 -8.28
N TYR A 336 -4.83 16.33 -8.02
CA TYR A 336 -6.03 16.04 -8.82
C TYR A 336 -7.31 16.50 -8.10
N TYR A 337 -7.45 16.17 -6.81
CA TYR A 337 -8.65 16.49 -6.03
C TYR A 337 -8.58 17.83 -5.27
N SER A 338 -7.46 18.55 -5.33
CA SER A 338 -7.26 19.84 -4.64
C SER A 338 -7.45 19.79 -3.12
N GLY A 339 -7.20 18.63 -2.50
CA GLY A 339 -7.30 18.45 -1.05
C GLY A 339 -6.24 19.26 -0.30
N MET A 340 -6.57 19.72 0.91
CA MET A 340 -5.76 20.66 1.69
C MET A 340 -4.91 19.97 2.77
N ASP A 341 -3.85 20.64 3.24
CA ASP A 341 -3.05 20.17 4.38
C ASP A 341 -3.88 20.18 5.66
N GLU A 342 -3.58 19.27 6.57
CA GLU A 342 -4.14 19.28 7.91
C GLU A 342 -3.03 19.00 8.93
N PRO A 343 -2.57 20.00 9.69
CA PRO A 343 -1.49 19.80 10.66
C PRO A 343 -1.94 18.91 11.82
N LEU A 344 -1.06 17.97 12.24
CA LEU A 344 -1.25 17.07 13.40
C LEU A 344 -1.71 17.82 14.67
N ASP A 345 -1.27 19.07 14.81
CA ASP A 345 -1.34 19.83 16.06
C ASP A 345 -2.74 20.37 16.40
N LYS A 346 -3.73 20.24 15.50
CA LYS A 346 -5.03 20.90 15.69
C LYS A 346 -6.07 20.06 16.46
N TYR A 347 -5.89 18.75 16.50
CA TYR A 347 -6.82 17.80 17.14
C TYR A 347 -6.06 16.59 17.66
N GLY A 348 -5.24 16.78 18.70
CA GLY A 348 -4.63 15.66 19.41
C GLY A 348 -5.71 14.78 20.05
N PHE A 349 -5.93 13.60 19.47
CA PHE A 349 -6.63 12.49 20.13
C PHE A 349 -5.56 11.49 20.53
N ASP A 350 -5.43 11.25 21.84
CA ASP A 350 -4.55 10.20 22.37
C ASP A 350 -5.04 8.83 21.87
N ASP A 351 -4.09 8.00 21.40
CA ASP A 351 -4.33 6.69 20.75
C ASP A 351 -4.99 5.62 21.66
N ASP A 352 -5.30 5.93 22.92
CA ASP A 352 -5.77 4.96 23.92
C ASP A 352 -7.30 4.83 24.04
N ASP A 353 -8.11 5.64 23.33
CA ASP A 353 -9.58 5.65 23.50
C ASP A 353 -10.37 4.89 22.42
N CYS A 354 -9.85 3.75 21.96
CA CYS A 354 -10.63 2.78 21.13
C CYS A 354 -11.64 1.94 21.94
N ASP A 355 -11.90 2.28 23.20
CA ASP A 355 -12.94 1.65 24.03
C ASP A 355 -14.16 2.59 24.20
N GLY A 356 -14.97 2.69 23.15
CA GLY A 356 -16.43 2.74 23.28
C GLY A 356 -17.11 3.90 24.04
N ASN A 357 -16.45 5.02 24.32
CA ASN A 357 -17.10 6.21 24.90
C ASN A 357 -16.87 7.45 24.04
N TYR A 358 -17.68 7.58 22.99
CA TYR A 358 -17.83 8.86 22.29
C TYR A 358 -18.53 9.84 23.23
N TYR A 359 -17.81 10.87 23.68
CA TYR A 359 -18.24 12.25 23.94
C TYR A 359 -17.20 12.90 24.85
N LYS A 360 -16.18 13.55 24.27
CA LYS A 360 -15.41 14.57 25.01
C LYS A 360 -14.67 15.53 24.06
N TYR A 361 -15.02 16.80 24.25
CA TYR A 361 -14.32 18.05 23.89
C TYR A 361 -14.38 18.62 22.46
N TYR A 362 -15.21 19.66 22.33
CA TYR A 362 -14.82 20.91 21.66
C TYR A 362 -13.88 21.67 22.61
N SER A 363 -12.62 21.84 22.22
CA SER A 363 -11.66 22.70 22.92
C SER A 363 -12.00 24.18 22.69
N ALA A 364 -11.94 24.92 23.79
CA ALA A 364 -12.21 26.34 23.89
C ALA A 364 -11.14 27.16 23.15
N ASP A 365 -11.55 27.87 22.10
CA ASP A 365 -10.94 29.14 21.74
C ASP A 365 -12.03 30.21 21.68
N ALA A 366 -11.83 31.20 22.55
CA ALA A 366 -12.74 32.29 22.87
C ALA A 366 -12.76 33.38 21.78
N ASN A 367 -13.90 34.08 21.72
CA ASN A 367 -14.22 35.31 20.96
C ASN A 367 -14.99 35.17 19.64
N VAL A 368 -15.81 34.14 19.48
CA VAL A 368 -16.97 34.22 18.58
C VAL A 368 -18.19 33.73 19.34
N THR A 369 -19.14 34.63 19.60
CA THR A 369 -20.36 34.29 20.33
C THR A 369 -21.17 33.28 19.52
N LEU A 370 -21.85 32.34 20.20
CA LEU A 370 -22.69 31.33 19.53
C LEU A 370 -23.76 31.96 18.63
N ALA A 371 -24.18 33.19 18.96
CA ALA A 371 -25.05 34.03 18.13
C ALA A 371 -24.42 34.42 16.78
N GLU A 372 -23.11 34.70 16.74
CA GLU A 372 -22.38 34.97 15.48
C GLU A 372 -22.21 33.70 14.65
N LYS A 373 -22.06 32.54 15.28
CA LYS A 373 -22.02 31.23 14.61
C LYS A 373 -23.38 30.85 14.01
N LEU A 374 -24.48 31.16 14.71
CA LEU A 374 -25.85 30.96 14.22
C LEU A 374 -26.23 31.94 13.10
N LYS A 375 -25.71 33.18 13.13
CA LYS A 375 -25.87 34.18 12.07
C LYS A 375 -25.31 33.73 10.72
N PHE A 376 -24.32 32.84 10.73
CA PHE A 376 -23.72 32.29 9.51
C PHE A 376 -24.55 31.16 8.90
N SER A 377 -25.38 30.49 9.69
CA SER A 377 -26.16 29.31 9.28
C SER A 377 -27.63 29.65 8.95
N LEU A 378 -28.17 30.72 9.54
CA LEU A 378 -29.53 31.20 9.28
C LEU A 378 -29.49 32.46 8.41
N ASN A 379 -30.20 32.42 7.28
CA ASN A 379 -30.35 33.56 6.38
C ASN A 379 -30.93 34.76 7.16
N ASN A 380 -30.39 35.97 7.00
CA ASN A 380 -30.68 37.14 7.85
C ASN A 380 -32.19 37.43 8.04
N ASN A 381 -33.03 37.05 7.08
CA ASN A 381 -34.48 37.23 7.15
C ASN A 381 -35.18 36.40 8.24
N VAL A 382 -34.60 35.28 8.69
CA VAL A 382 -35.19 34.40 9.73
C VAL A 382 -35.01 34.98 11.13
N MET A 383 -33.93 35.76 11.35
CA MET A 383 -33.66 36.36 12.65
C MET A 383 -34.58 37.55 12.96
N ASP A 384 -34.94 38.32 11.94
CA ASP A 384 -35.84 39.48 12.08
C ASP A 384 -37.29 39.04 12.41
N ASP A 385 -37.73 37.91 11.86
CA ASP A 385 -39.07 37.33 12.14
C ASP A 385 -39.20 36.78 13.57
N LEU A 386 -38.07 36.40 14.21
CA LEU A 386 -38.04 35.82 15.56
C LEU A 386 -37.92 36.85 16.70
N LYS A 387 -37.73 38.15 16.40
CA LYS A 387 -37.64 39.26 17.38
C LYS A 387 -36.72 38.96 18.58
N LEU A 388 -35.52 38.43 18.33
CA LEU A 388 -34.54 38.17 19.39
C LEU A 388 -33.82 39.48 19.80
N ASP A 389 -33.97 39.85 21.07
CA ASP A 389 -33.39 41.08 21.64
C ASP A 389 -31.94 40.83 22.10
N ASN A 390 -30.97 41.38 21.36
CA ASN A 390 -29.54 41.18 21.61
C ASN A 390 -29.07 41.71 22.98
N ASP A 391 -29.76 42.68 23.60
CA ASP A 391 -29.28 43.30 24.84
C ASP A 391 -29.76 42.57 26.11
N LYS A 392 -30.67 41.60 26.00
CA LYS A 392 -31.14 40.79 27.13
C LYS A 392 -30.19 39.64 27.52
N TYR A 393 -29.14 39.40 26.73
CA TYR A 393 -28.30 38.18 26.83
C TYR A 393 -26.80 38.46 26.96
N LYS A 394 -26.41 39.64 27.46
CA LYS A 394 -25.03 39.87 27.90
C LYS A 394 -24.82 39.28 29.29
N VAL A 395 -24.00 38.25 29.38
CA VAL A 395 -23.51 37.73 30.66
C VAL A 395 -22.62 38.81 31.32
N PRO A 396 -22.94 39.30 32.53
CA PRO A 396 -22.08 40.26 33.22
C PRO A 396 -20.70 39.63 33.48
N ALA A 397 -19.62 40.38 33.23
CA ALA A 397 -18.24 39.92 33.36
C ALA A 397 -17.88 39.33 34.76
N ASN A 398 -18.74 39.57 35.74
CA ASN A 398 -18.59 39.22 37.14
C ASN A 398 -18.97 37.76 37.44
N LEU A 399 -19.60 37.03 36.51
CA LEU A 399 -20.09 35.65 36.69
C LEU A 399 -19.12 34.56 36.21
N LEU A 400 -17.96 34.93 35.64
CA LEU A 400 -16.91 34.02 35.12
C LEU A 400 -16.13 33.21 36.19
N LYS A 401 -16.66 33.02 37.41
CA LYS A 401 -15.92 32.37 38.52
C LYS A 401 -16.64 31.23 39.25
N LYS A 402 -17.74 30.69 38.73
CA LYS A 402 -18.32 29.45 39.26
C LYS A 402 -18.79 28.55 38.12
N GLU A 403 -18.06 27.47 37.89
CA GLU A 403 -18.32 26.46 36.84
C GLU A 403 -19.67 25.75 37.02
N ASP A 404 -20.19 25.65 38.25
CA ASP A 404 -21.37 24.84 38.54
C ASP A 404 -22.73 25.52 38.21
N ALA A 405 -22.75 26.84 38.00
CA ALA A 405 -24.00 27.57 37.72
C ALA A 405 -24.27 27.79 36.21
N LEU A 406 -23.28 27.55 35.36
CA LEU A 406 -23.37 27.76 33.91
C LEU A 406 -24.15 26.66 33.18
N HIS A 407 -24.30 25.48 33.78
CA HIS A 407 -24.97 24.34 33.14
C HIS A 407 -26.50 24.50 33.08
N GLU A 408 -27.16 24.95 34.15
CA GLU A 408 -28.63 25.09 34.17
C GLU A 408 -29.14 26.22 33.26
N GLU A 409 -28.49 27.40 33.25
CA GLU A 409 -28.94 28.53 32.43
C GLU A 409 -28.69 28.32 30.92
N GLN A 410 -27.67 27.54 30.53
CA GLN A 410 -27.41 27.21 29.12
C GLN A 410 -28.34 26.11 28.59
N GLU A 411 -28.75 25.15 29.42
CA GLU A 411 -29.76 24.15 29.08
C GLU A 411 -31.15 24.77 28.93
N ASP A 412 -31.52 25.72 29.80
CA ASP A 412 -32.78 26.45 29.70
C ASP A 412 -32.86 27.31 28.42
N PHE A 413 -31.73 27.91 28.00
CA PHE A 413 -31.66 28.69 26.76
C PHE A 413 -31.78 27.82 25.51
N ALA A 414 -31.06 26.70 25.44
CA ALA A 414 -31.17 25.76 24.32
C ALA A 414 -32.59 25.18 24.22
N THR A 415 -33.21 24.91 25.37
CA THR A 415 -34.58 24.38 25.46
C THR A 415 -35.62 25.41 25.02
N ASP A 416 -35.50 26.69 25.40
CA ASP A 416 -36.42 27.76 24.95
C ASP A 416 -36.31 28.00 23.44
N VAL A 417 -35.10 28.00 22.88
CA VAL A 417 -34.89 28.15 21.43
C VAL A 417 -35.49 26.97 20.65
N ILE A 418 -35.26 25.73 21.11
CA ILE A 418 -35.84 24.53 20.49
C ILE A 418 -37.38 24.54 20.60
N CYS A 419 -37.94 24.93 21.74
CA CYS A 419 -39.38 25.02 21.93
C CYS A 419 -40.02 26.08 21.03
N ARG A 420 -39.38 27.24 20.85
CA ARG A 420 -39.89 28.30 19.95
C ARG A 420 -39.78 27.93 18.48
N CYS A 421 -38.69 27.28 18.07
CA CYS A 421 -38.56 26.73 16.71
C CYS A 421 -39.63 25.66 16.42
N LYS A 422 -39.93 24.79 17.39
CA LYS A 422 -41.02 23.81 17.28
C LYS A 422 -42.40 24.47 17.17
N LYS A 423 -42.64 25.54 17.93
CA LYS A 423 -43.90 26.29 17.89
C LYS A 423 -44.08 27.05 16.56
N TYR A 424 -43.02 27.65 16.03
CA TYR A 424 -43.02 28.30 14.72
C TYR A 424 -43.32 27.32 13.58
N ALA A 425 -42.76 26.12 13.64
CA ALA A 425 -43.03 25.05 12.67
C ALA A 425 -44.46 24.47 12.77
N GLN A 426 -45.14 24.62 13.91
CA GLN A 426 -46.53 24.19 14.10
C GLN A 426 -47.54 25.27 13.70
N GLU A 427 -47.22 26.55 13.88
CA GLU A 427 -48.10 27.67 13.53
C GLU A 427 -48.11 27.97 12.03
N TYR A 428 -47.03 27.65 11.32
CA TYR A 428 -46.96 27.71 9.86
C TYR A 428 -46.96 26.28 9.32
N GLU A 429 -48.14 25.75 8.94
CA GLU A 429 -48.23 24.54 8.10
C GLU A 429 -47.33 24.74 6.88
N VAL A 430 -46.11 24.21 6.91
CA VAL A 430 -45.28 24.07 5.71
C VAL A 430 -45.92 22.95 4.89
N LYS A 431 -46.94 23.35 4.12
CA LYS A 431 -47.40 22.60 2.96
C LYS A 431 -46.33 22.74 1.88
N ASP A 432 -45.31 21.92 1.99
CA ASP A 432 -44.46 21.57 0.86
C ASP A 432 -44.18 20.07 0.97
N GLU A 433 -44.85 19.28 0.13
CA GLU A 433 -45.04 17.83 0.27
C GLU A 433 -43.77 16.96 0.07
N ASP A 434 -42.56 17.51 0.01
CA ASP A 434 -41.38 16.73 -0.44
C ASP A 434 -40.10 16.82 0.41
N LYS A 435 -40.16 17.24 1.68
CA LYS A 435 -38.99 17.15 2.58
C LYS A 435 -39.33 16.65 3.98
N GLU A 436 -39.10 15.35 4.21
CA GLU A 436 -38.96 14.80 5.55
C GLU A 436 -37.76 15.47 6.25
N VAL A 437 -38.05 16.29 7.26
CA VAL A 437 -37.04 16.76 8.21
C VAL A 437 -36.85 15.66 9.25
N VAL A 438 -35.85 14.80 9.03
CA VAL A 438 -35.41 13.82 10.03
C VAL A 438 -34.44 14.51 10.99
N PHE A 439 -34.86 14.72 12.24
CA PHE A 439 -33.96 15.10 13.32
C PHE A 439 -33.24 13.84 13.80
N VAL A 440 -31.92 13.75 13.56
CA VAL A 440 -31.07 12.71 14.17
C VAL A 440 -30.61 13.21 15.53
N GLN A 441 -30.85 12.40 16.55
CA GLN A 441 -30.66 12.70 17.97
C GLN A 441 -29.21 12.57 18.41
#